data_AF-A0A3A1UYV2-F1
#
_entry.id   AF-A0A3A1UYV2-F1
#
_cell.length_a   1.000
_cell.length_b   1.000
_cell.length_c   1.000
_cell.angle_alpha   90.00
_cell.angle_beta   90.00
_cell.angle_gamma   90.00
#
_symmetry.space_group_name_H-M   'P 1'
#
loop_
_entity.id
_entity.type
_entity.pdbx_description
1 polymer ?
#
loop_
_entity_poly.entity_id
_entity_poly.type
_entity_poly.pdbx_seq_one_letter_code
_entity_poly.pdbx_strand_id
1 'polypeptide(L)'
;MERSEREKLKTEYAHLFMTVRGVINELDPAGLIGIGAPDHEHDSLTGHVLRLILNHDFEKVRPLLIDCYEWYGFEIQAFDEKDKEIFYNKIDRITNKLHNIYIELRDSNK
;
A
#
# COMPACT_ATOMS: atom_id res chain seq x y z
N MET A 1 -4.76 -7.72 9.66
CA MET A 1 -3.49 -8.33 10.12
C MET A 1 -3.38 -8.12 11.62
N GLU A 2 -2.88 -9.10 12.36
CA GLU A 2 -2.67 -8.99 13.80
C GLU A 2 -1.57 -7.97 14.13
N ARG A 3 -1.70 -7.26 15.26
CA ARG A 3 -0.71 -6.24 15.67
C ARG A 3 0.69 -6.82 15.83
N SER A 4 0.80 -8.00 16.43
CA SER A 4 2.07 -8.68 16.67
C SER A 4 2.81 -9.01 15.36
N GLU A 5 2.07 -9.43 14.33
CA GLU A 5 2.62 -9.75 13.02
C GLU A 5 3.18 -8.50 12.33
N ARG A 6 2.48 -7.38 12.43
CA ARG A 6 2.94 -6.09 11.89
C ARG A 6 4.21 -5.59 12.59
N GLU A 7 4.27 -5.65 13.91
CA GLU A 7 5.47 -5.23 14.65
C GLU A 7 6.68 -6.10 14.30
N LYS A 8 6.46 -7.40 14.06
CA LYS A 8 7.50 -8.31 13.55
C LYS A 8 8.02 -7.85 12.20
N LEU A 9 7.14 -7.56 11.24
CA LEU A 9 7.52 -7.05 9.92
C LEU A 9 8.29 -5.73 10.01
N LYS A 10 7.84 -4.81 10.88
CA LYS A 10 8.48 -3.51 11.10
C LYS A 10 9.87 -3.63 11.72
N THR A 11 10.13 -4.71 12.46
CA THR A 11 11.43 -4.97 13.08
C THR A 11 12.37 -5.73 12.14
N GLU A 12 11.92 -6.86 11.59
CA GLU A 12 12.75 -7.74 10.75
C GLU A 12 13.03 -7.14 9.36
N TYR A 13 12.09 -6.36 8.83
CA TYR A 13 12.17 -5.76 7.51
C TYR A 13 12.08 -4.24 7.57
N ALA A 14 12.64 -3.61 8.62
CA ALA A 14 12.49 -2.20 8.93
C ALA A 14 12.70 -1.26 7.72
N HIS A 15 13.80 -1.45 6.97
CA HIS A 15 14.08 -0.64 5.79
C HIS A 15 12.98 -0.78 4.73
N LEU A 16 12.62 -2.02 4.39
CA LEU A 16 11.59 -2.29 3.38
C LEU A 16 10.21 -1.81 3.82
N PHE A 17 9.90 -1.94 5.12
CA PHE A 17 8.67 -1.41 5.71
C PHE A 17 8.59 0.10 5.54
N MET A 18 9.68 0.83 5.84
CA MET A 18 9.72 2.29 5.66
C MET A 18 9.59 2.69 4.18
N THR A 19 10.22 1.96 3.26
CA THR A 19 10.08 2.22 1.81
C THR A 19 8.64 2.00 1.35
N VAL A 20 8.02 0.88 1.72
CA VAL A 20 6.62 0.60 1.39
C VAL A 20 5.69 1.64 2.04
N ARG A 21 5.94 2.02 3.30
CA ARG A 21 5.18 3.08 3.99
C ARG A 21 5.22 4.38 3.19
N GLY A 22 6.39 4.80 2.72
CA GLY A 22 6.52 6.01 1.91
C GLY A 22 5.58 5.98 0.70
N VAL A 23 5.56 4.87 -0.04
CA VAL A 23 4.67 4.70 -1.21
C VAL A 23 3.19 4.67 -0.83
N ILE A 24 2.83 4.03 0.29
CA ILE A 24 1.44 4.01 0.77
C ILE A 24 0.99 5.39 1.28
N ASN A 25 1.87 6.15 1.89
CA ASN A 25 1.58 7.53 2.31
C ASN A 25 1.43 8.49 1.13
N GLU A 26 2.01 8.18 -0.04
CA GLU A 26 1.68 8.91 -1.28
C GLU A 26 0.32 8.52 -1.85
N LEU A 27 -0.14 7.28 -1.64
CA LEU A 27 -1.50 6.87 -1.98
C LEU A 27 -2.48 7.64 -1.09
N ASP A 28 -2.20 7.77 0.20
CA ASP A 28 -3.01 8.48 1.19
C ASP A 28 -4.52 8.19 1.02
N PRO A 29 -4.93 6.91 1.14
CA PRO A 29 -6.27 6.48 0.76
C PRO A 29 -7.38 7.21 1.52
N ALA A 30 -7.09 7.71 2.73
CA ALA A 30 -8.02 8.48 3.55
C ALA A 30 -7.72 9.98 3.61
N GLY A 31 -6.72 10.48 2.87
CA GLY A 31 -6.35 11.90 2.89
C GLY A 31 -5.79 12.39 4.23
N LEU A 32 -5.35 11.48 5.10
CA LEU A 32 -4.92 11.79 6.46
C LEU A 32 -3.51 12.41 6.47
N ILE A 33 -2.62 11.89 5.64
CA ILE A 33 -1.24 12.40 5.58
C ILE A 33 -1.23 13.82 5.03
N GLY A 34 -2.03 14.10 4.00
CA GLY A 34 -2.17 15.43 3.42
C GLY A 34 -2.67 16.51 4.39
N ILE A 35 -3.39 16.12 5.45
CA ILE A 35 -3.87 17.05 6.49
C ILE A 35 -2.97 17.10 7.73
N GLY A 36 -1.79 16.48 7.68
CA GLY A 36 -0.80 16.53 8.74
C GLY A 36 -0.94 15.45 9.81
N ALA A 37 -1.71 14.40 9.55
CA ALA A 37 -1.71 13.23 10.42
C ALA A 37 -0.33 12.53 10.39
N PRO A 38 0.03 11.78 11.44
CA PRO A 38 1.29 11.07 11.49
C PRO A 38 1.50 10.08 10.33
N ASP A 39 2.76 9.82 9.97
CA ASP A 39 3.13 8.93 8.86
C ASP A 39 2.75 7.45 9.06
N HIS A 40 2.29 7.07 10.24
CA HIS A 40 1.95 5.69 10.61
C HIS A 40 0.45 5.40 10.55
N GLU A 41 -0.39 6.36 10.14
CA GLU A 41 -1.85 6.16 9.99
C GLU A 41 -2.19 4.97 9.06
N HIS A 42 -1.32 4.70 8.08
CA HIS A 42 -1.53 3.62 7.10
C HIS A 42 -0.69 2.37 7.36
N ASP A 43 -0.09 2.23 8.55
CA ASP A 43 0.80 1.10 8.89
C ASP A 43 0.14 -0.28 8.73
N SER A 44 -1.18 -0.35 8.93
CA SER A 44 -1.93 -1.59 8.67
C SER A 44 -1.85 -1.97 7.19
N LEU A 45 -2.16 -1.05 6.29
CA LEU A 45 -2.08 -1.26 4.84
C LEU A 45 -0.63 -1.51 4.39
N THR A 46 0.33 -0.77 4.94
CA THR A 46 1.76 -0.98 4.70
C THR A 46 2.18 -2.42 5.00
N GLY A 47 1.81 -2.96 6.17
CA GLY A 47 2.18 -4.33 6.51
C GLY A 47 1.47 -5.39 5.66
N HIS A 48 0.21 -5.15 5.27
CA HIS A 48 -0.51 -6.02 4.34
C HIS A 48 0.19 -6.08 2.96
N VAL A 49 0.56 -4.93 2.40
CA VAL A 49 1.29 -4.85 1.12
C VAL A 49 2.67 -5.49 1.22
N LEU A 50 3.41 -5.20 2.29
CA LEU A 50 4.73 -5.77 2.52
C LEU A 50 4.68 -7.30 2.60
N ARG A 51 3.68 -7.86 3.29
CA ARG A 51 3.49 -9.32 3.38
C ARG A 51 3.26 -9.94 1.99
N LEU A 52 2.48 -9.30 1.12
CA LEU A 52 2.29 -9.79 -0.25
C LEU A 52 3.59 -9.77 -1.05
N ILE A 53 4.36 -8.69 -0.93
CA ILE A 53 5.68 -8.55 -1.58
C ILE A 53 6.64 -9.66 -1.12
N LEU A 54 6.73 -9.91 0.20
CA LEU A 54 7.59 -10.94 0.79
C LEU A 54 7.16 -12.36 0.41
N ASN A 55 5.87 -12.58 0.21
CA ASN A 55 5.31 -13.89 -0.20
C ASN A 55 5.31 -14.10 -1.72
N HIS A 56 5.83 -13.17 -2.51
CA HIS A 56 5.78 -13.19 -3.98
C HIS A 56 4.35 -13.21 -4.58
N ASP A 57 3.36 -12.73 -3.84
CA ASP A 57 1.94 -12.62 -4.26
C ASP A 57 1.63 -11.22 -4.82
N PHE A 58 2.48 -10.69 -5.70
CA PHE A 58 2.39 -9.29 -6.14
C PHE A 58 1.10 -8.97 -6.90
N GLU A 59 0.52 -9.95 -7.59
CA GLU A 59 -0.76 -9.84 -8.31
C GLU A 59 -1.93 -9.43 -7.39
N LYS A 60 -1.83 -9.69 -6.08
CA LYS A 60 -2.83 -9.32 -5.08
C LYS A 60 -2.69 -7.88 -4.59
N VAL A 61 -1.58 -7.20 -4.88
CA VAL A 61 -1.32 -5.84 -4.38
C VAL A 61 -2.32 -4.85 -4.97
N ARG A 62 -2.55 -4.87 -6.28
CA ARG A 62 -3.48 -3.92 -6.92
C ARG A 62 -4.93 -4.07 -6.41
N PRO A 63 -5.52 -5.29 -6.36
CA PRO A 63 -6.82 -5.49 -5.72
C PRO A 63 -6.86 -4.97 -4.27
N LEU A 64 -5.84 -5.30 -3.46
CA LEU A 64 -5.73 -4.82 -2.08
C LEU A 64 -5.77 -3.29 -1.98
N LEU A 65 -5.09 -2.57 -2.87
CA LEU A 65 -5.09 -1.10 -2.87
C LEU A 65 -6.44 -0.50 -3.26
N ILE A 66 -7.26 -1.23 -4.02
CA ILE A 66 -8.63 -0.81 -4.36
C ILE A 66 -9.53 -1.08 -3.16
N ASP A 67 -9.51 -2.32 -2.65
CA ASP A 67 -10.36 -2.76 -1.54
C ASP A 67 -10.11 -1.98 -0.25
N CYS A 68 -8.88 -1.46 -0.06
CA CYS A 68 -8.57 -0.70 1.15
C CYS A 68 -9.39 0.58 1.28
N TYR A 69 -9.87 1.16 0.19
CA TYR A 69 -10.74 2.35 0.23
C TYR A 69 -12.07 2.05 0.94
N GLU A 70 -12.61 0.83 0.77
CA GLU A 70 -13.80 0.41 1.53
C GLU A 70 -13.50 0.30 3.03
N TRP A 71 -12.27 -0.10 3.42
CA TRP A 71 -11.86 -0.15 4.84
C TRP A 71 -11.85 1.23 5.49
N TYR A 72 -11.56 2.26 4.69
CA TYR A 72 -11.61 3.66 5.11
C TYR A 72 -13.00 4.30 4.91
N GLY A 73 -14.00 3.54 4.45
CA GLY A 73 -15.38 4.00 4.29
C GLY A 73 -15.68 4.74 2.98
N PHE A 74 -14.85 4.58 1.95
CA PHE A 74 -15.09 5.17 0.62
C PHE A 74 -15.81 4.19 -0.30
N GLU A 75 -16.93 4.62 -0.90
CA GLU A 75 -17.68 3.84 -1.89
C GLU A 75 -17.24 4.18 -3.31
N ILE A 76 -16.27 3.42 -3.84
CA ILE A 76 -15.72 3.64 -5.20
C ILE A 76 -16.81 3.56 -6.29
N GLN A 77 -17.86 2.75 -6.07
CA GLN A 77 -18.96 2.59 -7.02
C GLN A 77 -19.73 3.89 -7.26
N ALA A 78 -19.77 4.77 -6.26
CA ALA A 78 -20.45 6.06 -6.33
C ALA A 78 -19.71 7.12 -7.16
N PHE A 79 -18.46 6.86 -7.56
CA PHE A 79 -17.69 7.79 -8.38
C PHE A 79 -18.27 7.86 -9.81
N ASP A 80 -18.22 9.05 -10.40
CA ASP A 80 -18.48 9.21 -11.83
C ASP A 80 -17.34 8.65 -12.67
N GLU A 81 -17.50 8.62 -14.00
CA GLU A 81 -16.52 8.03 -14.92
C GLU A 81 -15.15 8.74 -14.86
N LYS A 82 -15.15 10.06 -14.72
CA LYS A 82 -13.92 10.86 -14.67
C LYS A 82 -13.18 10.64 -13.36
N ASP A 83 -13.89 10.63 -12.25
CA ASP A 83 -13.32 10.37 -10.93
C ASP A 83 -12.82 8.92 -10.83
N LYS A 84 -13.50 7.96 -11.46
CA LYS A 84 -13.02 6.57 -11.60
C LYS A 84 -11.72 6.50 -12.38
N GLU A 85 -11.61 7.21 -13.50
CA GLU A 85 -10.37 7.24 -14.29
C GLU A 85 -9.20 7.79 -13.46
N ILE A 86 -9.40 8.92 -12.77
CA ILE A 86 -8.39 9.53 -11.89
C ILE A 86 -7.98 8.56 -10.77
N PHE A 87 -8.97 7.92 -10.15
CA PHE A 87 -8.75 6.93 -9.10
C PHE A 87 -7.91 5.75 -9.59
N TYR A 88 -8.30 5.09 -10.68
CA TYR A 88 -7.57 3.92 -11.18
C TYR A 88 -6.17 4.29 -11.68
N ASN A 89 -5.99 5.45 -12.31
CA ASN A 89 -4.67 5.95 -12.69
C ASN A 89 -3.75 6.15 -11.47
N LYS A 90 -4.30 6.64 -10.35
CA LYS A 90 -3.56 6.76 -9.09
C LYS A 90 -3.17 5.38 -8.55
N ILE A 91 -4.11 4.43 -8.53
CA ILE A 91 -3.85 3.04 -8.11
C ILE A 91 -2.75 2.39 -8.96
N ASP A 92 -2.81 2.52 -10.28
CA ASP A 92 -1.83 1.91 -11.18
C ASP A 92 -0.44 2.51 -11.00
N ARG A 93 -0.35 3.84 -10.82
CA ARG A 93 0.91 4.53 -10.51
C ARG A 93 1.53 4.01 -9.22
N ILE A 94 0.74 3.87 -8.15
CA ILE A 94 1.22 3.38 -6.85
C ILE A 94 1.61 1.91 -6.95
N THR A 95 0.81 1.09 -7.64
CA THR A 95 1.12 -0.32 -7.90
C THR A 95 2.47 -0.47 -8.62
N ASN A 96 2.74 0.34 -9.63
CA ASN A 96 4.02 0.30 -10.36
C ASN A 96 5.22 0.66 -9.46
N LYS A 97 5.07 1.62 -8.53
CA LYS A 97 6.12 1.92 -7.55
C LYS A 97 6.41 0.73 -6.64
N LEU A 98 5.36 0.05 -6.16
CA LEU A 98 5.49 -1.16 -5.35
C LEU A 98 6.09 -2.32 -6.16
N HIS A 99 5.82 -2.39 -7.46
CA HIS A 99 6.37 -3.43 -8.34
C HIS A 99 7.89 -3.28 -8.49
N ASN A 100 8.39 -2.05 -8.59
CA ASN A 100 9.84 -1.80 -8.63
C ASN A 100 10.52 -2.29 -7.35
N ILE A 101 9.91 -2.01 -6.18
CA ILE A 101 10.39 -2.52 -4.89
C ILE A 101 10.42 -4.06 -4.88
N TYR A 102 9.37 -4.69 -5.42
CA TYR A 102 9.29 -6.15 -5.53
C TYR A 102 10.40 -6.75 -6.42
N ILE A 103 10.67 -6.12 -7.57
CA ILE A 103 11.74 -6.55 -8.49
C ILE A 103 13.11 -6.44 -7.79
N GLU A 104 13.38 -5.30 -7.15
CA GLU A 104 14.65 -5.06 -6.43
C GLU A 104 14.89 -6.10 -5.32
N LEU A 105 13.84 -6.44 -4.56
CA LEU A 105 13.90 -7.49 -3.55
C LEU A 105 14.23 -8.86 -4.16
N ARG A 106 13.57 -9.21 -5.27
CA ARG A 106 13.77 -10.50 -5.95
C ARG A 106 15.18 -10.63 -6.52
N ASP A 107 15.73 -9.55 -7.05
CA ASP A 107 17.07 -9.55 -7.65
C ASP A 107 18.18 -9.46 -6.59
N SER A 108 17.91 -8.92 -5.41
CA SER A 108 18.84 -8.94 -4.26
C SER A 108 19.00 -10.32 -3.60
N ASN A 109 18.07 -11.25 -3.88
CA ASN A 109 18.07 -12.62 -3.33
C ASN A 109 18.57 -13.68 -4.35
N LYS A 110 19.10 -13.26 -5.50
CA LYS A 110 19.80 -14.12 -6.47
C LYS A 110 21.30 -14.08 -6.24
#